data_AF-A0AB72Z1V5-F1
#
_entry.id   AF-A0AB72Z1V5-F1
#
_cell.length_a   1.000
_cell.length_b   1.000
_cell.length_c   1.000
_cell.angle_alpha   90.00
_cell.angle_beta   90.00
_cell.angle_gamma   90.00
#
_symmetry.space_group_name_H-M   'P 1'
#
loop_
_entity.id
_entity.type
_entity.pdbx_description
1 polymer ?
#
loop_
_entity_poly.entity_id
_entity_poly.type
_entity_poly.pdbx_seq_one_letter_code
_entity_poly.pdbx_strand_id
1 'polypeptide(L)'
;MVYDRFEDAVKTCGSSASLVSVPSNENGKLVSDVKAYSKSSCEATSESPQTTRVDVTKVWKGDTQQARPGSIQVQLIRDGEVYDTATLAAGNNWKHSWSGLDASHDWLVREKNVPEGYVVAVERDSTDVTITNTATKQASTGSNVMVVAGLMVAVALAALVTLAIVRTRRNR
;
A
#
# COMPACT_ATOMS: atom_id res chain seq x y z
N MET A 1 -22.60 0.61 -18.76
CA MET A 1 -22.58 -0.12 -17.49
C MET A 1 -22.06 0.85 -16.44
N VAL A 2 -22.98 1.50 -15.73
CA VAL A 2 -22.65 2.33 -14.57
C VAL A 2 -22.64 1.36 -13.39
N TYR A 3 -21.48 1.16 -12.76
CA TYR A 3 -21.41 0.46 -11.50
C TYR A 3 -22.01 1.37 -10.44
N ASP A 4 -23.30 1.20 -10.13
CA ASP A 4 -23.84 1.61 -8.83
C ASP A 4 -23.17 0.73 -7.77
N ARG A 5 -22.01 1.17 -7.30
CA ARG A 5 -21.42 0.65 -6.07
C ARG A 5 -22.29 1.19 -4.95
N PHE A 6 -23.30 0.43 -4.57
CA PHE A 6 -24.02 0.66 -3.33
C PHE A 6 -22.97 0.65 -2.20
N GLU A 7 -22.59 1.84 -1.72
CA GLU A 7 -22.03 1.97 -0.38
C GLU A 7 -23.15 1.52 0.56
N ASP A 8 -22.99 0.34 1.16
CA ASP A 8 -23.87 -0.17 2.19
C ASP A 8 -23.75 0.73 3.42
N ALA A 9 -24.45 1.87 3.41
CA ALA A 9 -24.50 2.78 4.52
C ALA A 9 -25.14 2.04 5.71
N VAL A 10 -24.31 1.67 6.68
CA VAL A 10 -24.76 1.07 7.94
C VAL A 10 -25.65 2.10 8.63
N LYS A 11 -26.92 1.74 8.87
CA LYS A 11 -27.88 2.59 9.57
C LYS A 11 -27.88 2.21 11.04
N THR A 12 -27.35 3.08 11.89
CA THR A 12 -27.46 2.93 13.34
C THR A 12 -28.73 3.60 13.83
N CYS A 13 -29.66 2.80 14.36
CA CYS A 13 -30.89 3.32 14.94
C CYS A 13 -30.79 3.29 16.47
N GLY A 14 -30.94 4.45 17.09
CA GLY A 14 -31.08 4.60 18.53
C GLY A 14 -32.55 4.75 18.92
N SER A 15 -32.92 4.13 20.04
CA SER A 15 -34.20 4.37 20.70
C SER A 15 -33.95 4.70 22.17
N SER A 16 -34.62 5.73 22.67
CA SER A 16 -34.54 6.12 24.08
C SER A 16 -35.58 5.37 24.92
N ALA A 17 -35.24 5.07 26.17
CA ALA A 17 -36.21 4.54 27.12
C ALA A 17 -37.33 5.57 27.37
N SER A 18 -38.58 5.09 27.41
CA SER A 18 -39.75 5.90 27.71
C SER A 18 -40.50 5.27 28.88
N LEU A 19 -40.86 6.07 29.89
CA LEU A 19 -41.69 5.64 31.02
C LEU A 19 -43.15 5.98 30.73
N VAL A 20 -44.04 5.01 30.93
CA VAL A 20 -45.49 5.17 30.78
C VAL A 20 -46.14 4.80 32.11
N SER A 21 -46.87 5.73 32.72
CA SER A 21 -47.64 5.48 33.94
C SER A 21 -49.11 5.29 33.63
N VAL A 22 -49.71 4.24 34.18
CA VAL A 22 -51.15 3.91 34.06
C VAL A 22 -51.82 3.87 35.43
N PRO A 23 -53.10 4.29 35.55
CA PRO A 23 -53.93 4.89 34.50
C PRO A 23 -53.49 6.31 34.13
N SER A 24 -53.68 6.69 32.86
CA SER A 24 -53.37 8.03 32.34
C SER A 24 -54.64 8.88 32.26
N ASN A 25 -54.50 10.20 32.39
CA ASN A 25 -55.61 11.14 32.24
C ASN A 25 -55.71 11.60 30.79
N GLU A 26 -56.76 11.18 30.08
CA GLU A 26 -57.12 11.71 28.77
C GLU A 26 -58.39 12.55 28.90
N ASN A 27 -58.26 13.88 28.79
CA ASN A 27 -59.39 14.83 28.84
C ASN A 27 -60.30 14.65 30.08
N GLY A 28 -59.72 14.39 31.25
CA GLY A 28 -60.45 14.21 32.52
C GLY A 28 -61.00 12.81 32.76
N LYS A 29 -60.73 11.85 31.87
CA LYS A 29 -61.08 10.44 32.03
C LYS A 29 -59.83 9.60 32.26
N LEU A 30 -59.89 8.74 33.29
CA LEU A 30 -58.84 7.75 33.53
C LEU A 30 -58.92 6.63 32.50
N VAL A 31 -57.82 6.39 31.79
CA VAL A 31 -57.68 5.33 30.80
C VAL A 31 -56.54 4.38 31.18
N SER A 32 -56.80 3.08 31.06
CA SER A 32 -55.81 2.04 31.34
C SER A 32 -55.10 1.54 30.07
N ASP A 33 -55.68 1.79 28.89
CA ASP A 33 -55.10 1.44 27.59
C ASP A 33 -54.41 2.68 27.01
N VAL A 34 -53.08 2.71 27.06
CA VAL A 34 -52.25 3.83 26.61
C VAL A 34 -51.35 3.36 25.47
N LYS A 35 -51.49 3.97 24.29
CA LYS A 35 -50.64 3.68 23.13
C LYS A 35 -49.35 4.51 23.19
N ALA A 36 -48.24 3.85 23.48
CA ALA A 36 -46.92 4.46 23.42
C ALA A 36 -46.21 4.09 22.13
N TYR A 37 -45.57 5.08 21.50
CA TYR A 37 -44.74 4.88 20.32
C TYR A 37 -43.30 5.27 20.68
N SER A 38 -42.36 4.36 20.43
CA SER A 38 -40.93 4.67 20.60
C SER A 38 -40.50 5.66 19.53
N LYS A 39 -39.86 6.76 19.92
CA LYS A 39 -39.20 7.65 18.97
C LYS A 39 -37.82 7.08 18.66
N SER A 40 -37.70 6.40 17.51
CA SER A 40 -36.42 5.96 16.97
C SER A 40 -35.82 7.05 16.10
N SER A 41 -34.53 7.33 16.30
CA SER A 41 -33.73 8.15 15.38
C SER A 41 -32.73 7.23 14.69
N CYS A 42 -32.69 7.28 13.36
CA CYS A 42 -31.74 6.49 12.58
C CYS A 42 -30.81 7.46 11.85
N GLU A 43 -29.52 7.31 12.08
CA GLU A 43 -28.48 8.03 11.35
C GLU A 43 -27.76 7.05 10.41
N ALA A 44 -27.52 7.50 9.19
CA ALA A 44 -26.71 6.76 8.23
C ALA A 44 -25.26 7.22 8.38
N THR A 45 -24.39 6.30 8.76
CA THR A 45 -22.94 6.51 8.68
C THR A 45 -22.48 6.11 7.28
N SER A 46 -22.01 7.07 6.48
CA SER A 46 -21.28 6.84 5.23
C SER A 46 -19.79 6.84 5.57
N GLU A 47 -19.16 5.68 5.46
CA GLU A 47 -17.71 5.54 5.57
C GLU A 47 -17.14 5.62 4.15
N SER A 48 -16.74 6.83 3.73
CA SER A 48 -16.05 6.99 2.46
C SER A 48 -14.77 6.17 2.49
N PRO A 49 -14.48 5.36 1.44
CA PRO A 49 -13.22 4.63 1.39
C PRO A 49 -12.06 5.61 1.44
N GLN A 50 -11.16 5.42 2.40
CA GLN A 50 -9.93 6.22 2.50
C GLN A 50 -9.03 5.83 1.34
N THR A 51 -8.60 6.81 0.54
CA THR A 51 -7.70 6.57 -0.58
C THR A 51 -6.31 7.16 -0.32
N THR A 52 -5.29 6.54 -0.89
CA THR A 52 -3.90 6.97 -0.85
C THR A 52 -3.30 7.04 -2.26
N ARG A 53 -2.03 7.42 -2.34
CA ARG A 53 -1.23 7.46 -3.57
C ARG A 53 0.17 6.94 -3.33
N VAL A 54 0.83 6.51 -4.40
CA VAL A 54 2.24 6.10 -4.40
C VAL A 54 2.94 6.79 -5.56
N ASP A 55 3.95 7.59 -5.25
CA ASP A 55 4.79 8.27 -6.22
C ASP A 55 6.14 7.59 -6.30
N VAL A 56 6.58 7.21 -7.50
CA VAL A 56 7.88 6.59 -7.72
C VAL A 56 8.78 7.52 -8.49
N THR A 57 9.99 7.70 -7.98
CA THR A 57 11.09 8.37 -8.68
C THR A 57 12.28 7.42 -8.81
N LYS A 58 12.83 7.30 -10.02
CA LYS A 58 14.05 6.54 -10.28
C LYS A 58 15.27 7.44 -10.36
N VAL A 59 16.30 7.08 -9.59
CA VAL A 59 17.60 7.74 -9.49
C VAL A 59 18.70 6.78 -9.97
N TRP A 60 19.69 7.32 -10.66
CA TRP A 60 20.86 6.59 -11.13
C TRP A 60 22.12 7.18 -10.49
N LYS A 61 23.01 6.32 -9.98
CA LYS A 61 24.28 6.71 -9.33
C LYS A 61 25.46 5.96 -9.95
N GLY A 62 26.59 6.66 -10.07
CA GLY A 62 27.86 6.07 -10.53
C GLY A 62 27.93 5.74 -12.01
N ASP A 63 26.97 6.20 -12.82
CA ASP A 63 26.89 6.00 -14.26
C ASP A 63 26.89 7.32 -15.05
N THR A 64 26.87 7.21 -16.38
CA THR A 64 26.57 8.33 -17.30
C THR A 64 25.21 8.08 -17.96
N GLN A 65 24.56 9.12 -18.48
CA GLN A 65 23.26 8.98 -19.14
C GLN A 65 23.28 7.99 -20.31
N GLN A 66 24.40 7.88 -21.03
CA GLN A 66 24.58 6.97 -22.16
C GLN A 66 24.64 5.49 -21.75
N ALA A 67 25.00 5.20 -20.49
CA ALA A 67 25.07 3.84 -19.96
C ALA A 67 23.72 3.34 -19.40
N ARG A 68 22.70 4.19 -19.37
CA ARG A 68 21.37 3.85 -18.85
C ARG A 68 20.56 3.09 -19.90
N PRO A 69 19.75 2.10 -19.50
CA PRO A 69 18.77 1.52 -20.40
C PRO A 69 17.76 2.58 -20.83
N GLY A 70 17.13 2.39 -22.00
CA GLY A 70 16.10 3.32 -22.49
C GLY A 70 14.86 3.39 -21.58
N SER A 71 14.55 2.31 -20.86
CA SER A 71 13.47 2.25 -19.88
C SER A 71 13.68 1.12 -18.87
N ILE A 72 12.94 1.19 -17.75
CA ILE A 72 12.79 0.09 -16.78
C ILE A 72 11.31 -0.14 -16.48
N GLN A 73 10.99 -1.32 -15.95
CA GLN A 73 9.64 -1.65 -15.46
C GLN A 73 9.63 -1.69 -13.94
N VAL A 74 8.65 -1.00 -13.33
CA VAL A 74 8.37 -1.02 -11.90
C VAL A 74 6.98 -1.59 -11.66
N GLN A 75 6.83 -2.39 -10.62
CA GLN A 75 5.57 -3.04 -10.26
C GLN A 75 5.04 -2.45 -8.96
N LEU A 76 3.75 -2.15 -8.95
CA LEU A 76 2.98 -1.89 -7.75
C LEU A 76 2.40 -3.22 -7.27
N ILE A 77 2.62 -3.52 -6.00
CA ILE A 77 2.24 -4.77 -5.36
C ILE A 77 1.22 -4.43 -4.27
N ARG A 78 0.08 -5.13 -4.29
CA ARG A 78 -0.98 -5.04 -3.28
C ARG A 78 -1.02 -6.35 -2.51
N ASP A 79 -0.79 -6.30 -1.20
CA ASP A 79 -0.81 -7.47 -0.30
C ASP A 79 0.05 -8.66 -0.80
N GLY A 80 1.19 -8.35 -1.42
CA GLY A 80 2.12 -9.35 -1.96
C GLY A 80 1.87 -9.77 -3.41
N GLU A 81 0.75 -9.39 -4.02
CA GLU A 81 0.44 -9.68 -5.43
C GLU A 81 0.67 -8.49 -6.34
N VAL A 82 1.07 -8.75 -7.59
CA VAL A 82 1.25 -7.68 -8.58
C VAL A 82 -0.10 -7.08 -8.93
N TYR A 83 -0.26 -5.80 -8.64
CA TYR A 83 -1.46 -5.02 -8.95
C TYR A 83 -1.35 -4.29 -10.29
N ASP A 84 -0.22 -3.61 -10.53
CA ASP A 84 0.02 -2.87 -11.77
C ASP A 84 1.52 -2.83 -12.11
N THR A 85 1.85 -2.50 -13.36
CA THR A 85 3.23 -2.31 -13.84
C THR A 85 3.35 -1.03 -14.65
N ALA A 86 4.26 -0.14 -14.24
CA ALA A 86 4.55 1.11 -14.94
C ALA A 86 5.94 1.07 -15.58
N THR A 87 6.10 1.83 -16.66
CA THR A 87 7.39 1.98 -17.35
C THR A 87 7.98 3.35 -17.01
N LEU A 88 9.22 3.36 -16.53
CA LEU A 88 9.98 4.59 -16.28
C LEU A 88 11.07 4.75 -17.35
N ALA A 89 11.15 5.95 -17.93
CA ALA A 89 12.09 6.28 -18.99
C ALA A 89 12.49 7.77 -18.92
N ALA A 90 13.45 8.18 -19.73
CA ALA A 90 13.81 9.60 -19.80
C ALA A 90 12.61 10.50 -20.20
N GLY A 91 11.71 9.99 -21.05
CA GLY A 91 10.54 10.74 -21.52
C GLY A 91 9.52 11.11 -20.44
N ASN A 92 9.42 10.35 -19.34
CA ASN A 92 8.59 10.69 -18.18
C ASN A 92 9.43 11.15 -16.98
N ASN A 93 10.65 11.64 -17.23
CA ASN A 93 11.58 12.08 -16.20
C ASN A 93 11.85 11.01 -15.13
N TRP A 94 11.77 9.72 -15.50
CA TRP A 94 11.96 8.60 -14.59
C TRP A 94 10.98 8.61 -13.39
N LYS A 95 9.74 9.07 -13.61
CA LYS A 95 8.70 9.20 -12.58
C LYS A 95 7.37 8.56 -12.99
N HIS A 96 6.62 8.10 -12.00
CA HIS A 96 5.25 7.62 -12.15
C HIS A 96 4.46 7.82 -10.85
N SER A 97 3.14 7.92 -10.93
CA SER A 97 2.26 8.06 -9.76
C SER A 97 1.02 7.19 -9.92
N TRP A 98 0.67 6.46 -8.87
CA TRP A 98 -0.60 5.76 -8.74
C TRP A 98 -1.46 6.46 -7.70
N SER A 99 -2.68 6.85 -8.06
CA SER A 99 -3.62 7.55 -7.19
C SER A 99 -4.93 6.77 -7.03
N GLY A 100 -5.73 7.13 -6.02
CA GLY A 100 -7.00 6.46 -5.76
C GLY A 100 -6.82 5.01 -5.28
N LEU A 101 -5.67 4.72 -4.67
CA LEU A 101 -5.38 3.42 -4.10
C LEU A 101 -6.14 3.27 -2.79
N ASP A 102 -6.75 2.12 -2.53
CA ASP A 102 -7.44 1.88 -1.27
C ASP A 102 -6.42 1.81 -0.12
N ALA A 103 -6.59 2.67 0.88
CA ALA A 103 -5.65 2.80 2.00
C ALA A 103 -5.71 1.63 3.00
N SER A 104 -6.67 0.73 2.88
CA SER A 104 -6.77 -0.49 3.71
C SER A 104 -5.79 -1.60 3.30
N HIS A 105 -5.14 -1.46 2.13
CA HIS A 105 -4.20 -2.44 1.60
C HIS A 105 -2.74 -2.03 1.76
N ASP A 106 -1.85 -3.03 1.80
CA ASP A 106 -0.41 -2.82 1.81
C ASP A 106 0.12 -2.63 0.40
N TRP A 107 0.65 -1.44 0.12
CA TRP A 107 1.20 -1.07 -1.19
C TRP A 107 2.73 -1.09 -1.17
N LEU A 108 3.34 -1.95 -1.99
CA LEU A 108 4.79 -2.04 -2.16
C LEU A 108 5.21 -1.78 -3.61
N VAL A 109 6.45 -1.33 -3.81
CA VAL A 109 7.01 -1.07 -5.13
C VAL A 109 8.26 -1.90 -5.33
N ARG A 110 8.41 -2.50 -6.52
CA ARG A 110 9.57 -3.29 -6.91
C ARG A 110 10.00 -2.99 -8.35
N GLU A 111 11.31 -2.91 -8.59
CA GLU A 111 11.84 -2.93 -9.96
C GLU A 111 11.84 -4.37 -10.50
N LYS A 112 11.18 -4.59 -11.64
CA LYS A 112 10.98 -5.94 -12.20
C LYS A 112 12.26 -6.57 -12.75
N ASN A 113 13.02 -5.77 -13.51
CA ASN A 113 14.24 -6.20 -14.18
C ASN A 113 15.34 -5.19 -13.88
N VAL A 114 16.19 -5.49 -12.88
CA VAL A 114 17.36 -4.66 -12.59
C VAL A 114 18.37 -4.85 -13.73
N PRO A 115 18.83 -3.78 -14.40
CA PRO A 115 19.81 -3.91 -15.48
C PRO A 115 21.12 -4.53 -14.99
N GLU A 116 21.78 -5.28 -15.86
CA GLU A 116 23.08 -5.88 -15.56
C GLU A 116 24.11 -4.81 -15.18
N GLY A 117 24.94 -5.11 -14.17
CA GLY A 117 25.94 -4.17 -13.68
C GLY A 117 25.38 -3.07 -12.77
N TYR A 118 24.16 -3.20 -12.27
CA TYR A 118 23.57 -2.31 -11.26
C TYR A 118 23.13 -3.06 -10.01
N VAL A 119 23.20 -2.37 -8.88
CA VAL A 119 22.56 -2.76 -7.61
C VAL A 119 21.42 -1.79 -7.33
N VAL A 120 20.26 -2.34 -6.94
CA VAL A 120 19.05 -1.57 -6.64
C VAL A 120 18.92 -1.33 -5.12
N ALA A 121 18.53 -0.11 -4.75
CA ALA A 121 18.06 0.25 -3.42
C ALA A 121 16.68 0.90 -3.55
N VAL A 122 15.76 0.59 -2.63
CA VAL A 122 14.42 1.18 -2.59
C VAL A 122 14.24 1.84 -1.24
N GLU A 123 13.97 3.13 -1.25
CA GLU A 123 13.69 3.94 -0.07
C GLU A 123 12.27 4.45 -0.17
N ARG A 124 11.58 4.50 0.98
CA ARG A 124 10.21 5.01 1.07
C ARG A 124 10.12 6.06 2.16
N ASP A 125 9.51 7.18 1.81
CA ASP A 125 9.11 8.24 2.73
C ASP A 125 7.62 8.51 2.50
N SER A 126 6.78 7.99 3.40
CA SER A 126 5.31 8.07 3.27
C SER A 126 4.80 7.54 1.92
N THR A 127 4.30 8.43 1.05
CA THR A 127 3.78 8.11 -0.30
C THR A 127 4.86 8.12 -1.36
N ASP A 128 6.01 8.73 -1.09
CA ASP A 128 7.12 8.84 -2.04
C ASP A 128 8.06 7.64 -1.93
N VAL A 129 8.39 7.05 -3.08
CA VAL A 129 9.28 5.91 -3.23
C VAL A 129 10.41 6.29 -4.18
N THR A 130 11.63 6.17 -3.69
CA THR A 130 12.84 6.39 -4.49
C THR A 130 13.52 5.06 -4.78
N ILE A 131 13.66 4.73 -6.06
CA ILE A 131 14.42 3.57 -6.52
C ILE A 131 15.77 4.07 -7.02
N THR A 132 16.87 3.63 -6.41
CA THR A 132 18.24 4.00 -6.81
C THR A 132 18.97 2.82 -7.44
N ASN A 133 19.38 2.95 -8.70
CA ASN A 133 20.33 2.02 -9.30
C ASN A 133 21.75 2.59 -9.22
N THR A 134 22.65 1.84 -8.60
CA THR A 134 24.06 2.19 -8.51
C THR A 134 24.88 1.28 -9.40
N ALA A 135 25.64 1.86 -10.34
CA ALA A 135 26.49 1.09 -11.24
C ALA A 135 27.63 0.39 -10.47
N THR A 136 27.71 -0.92 -10.60
CA THR A 136 28.86 -1.70 -10.14
C THR A 136 29.95 -1.56 -11.18
N LYS A 137 31.06 -0.90 -10.84
CA LYS A 137 32.26 -0.96 -11.69
C LYS A 137 32.69 -2.42 -11.75
N GLN A 138 32.64 -3.03 -12.93
CA GLN A 138 33.14 -4.39 -13.09
C GLN A 138 34.63 -4.38 -12.74
N ALA A 139 34.98 -4.97 -11.60
CA ALA A 139 36.36 -5.30 -11.33
C ALA A 139 36.73 -6.46 -12.26
N SER A 140 37.61 -6.22 -13.21
CA SER A 140 38.20 -7.27 -14.05
C SER A 140 39.22 -8.08 -13.24
N THR A 141 38.76 -8.85 -12.25
CA THR A 141 39.62 -9.93 -11.70
C THR A 141 39.48 -11.11 -12.63
N GLY A 142 40.54 -11.38 -13.39
CA GLY A 142 40.60 -12.46 -14.38
C GLY A 142 40.25 -13.83 -13.79
N SER A 143 39.73 -14.68 -14.66
CA SER A 143 39.29 -16.07 -14.43
C SER A 143 38.00 -16.26 -13.63
N ASN A 144 36.92 -16.54 -14.37
CA ASN A 144 35.80 -17.40 -14.00
C ASN A 144 35.19 -17.19 -12.61
N VAL A 145 34.79 -15.95 -12.28
CA VAL A 145 33.86 -15.72 -11.17
C VAL A 145 32.51 -15.33 -11.75
N MET A 146 31.59 -16.30 -11.75
CA MET A 146 30.17 -16.05 -11.93
C MET A 146 29.73 -15.17 -10.76
N VAL A 147 29.62 -13.86 -10.99
CA VAL A 147 29.06 -12.93 -10.00
C VAL A 147 27.59 -13.28 -9.90
N VAL A 148 27.24 -14.08 -8.89
CA VAL A 148 25.87 -14.44 -8.55
C VAL A 148 25.15 -13.14 -8.20
N ALA A 149 24.46 -12.57 -9.18
CA ALA A 149 23.60 -11.41 -9.06
C ALA A 149 22.41 -11.79 -8.18
N GLY A 150 22.60 -11.75 -6.87
CA GLY A 150 21.59 -12.18 -5.92
C GLY A 150 22.10 -12.12 -4.50
N LEU A 151 22.36 -10.92 -3.98
CA LEU A 151 22.29 -10.71 -2.54
C LEU A 151 21.39 -9.52 -2.25
N MET A 152 20.23 -9.86 -1.67
CA MET A 152 19.19 -8.96 -1.21
C MET A 152 19.57 -8.29 0.12
N VAL A 153 18.78 -7.24 0.41
CA VAL A 153 18.40 -6.66 1.71
C VAL A 153 19.06 -5.34 2.09
N ALA A 154 18.26 -4.28 1.91
CA ALA A 154 18.01 -3.32 3.00
C ALA A 154 16.52 -2.97 2.99
N VAL A 155 15.70 -3.86 3.56
CA VAL A 155 14.37 -3.49 4.08
C VAL A 155 14.64 -2.85 5.43
N ALA A 156 14.54 -1.53 5.52
CA ALA A 156 14.47 -0.84 6.80
C ALA A 156 13.03 -0.89 7.32
N LEU A 157 12.58 -2.08 7.73
CA LEU A 157 11.53 -2.20 8.73
C LEU A 157 12.20 -2.79 9.97
N ALA A 158 12.20 -1.99 11.02
CA ALA A 158 12.76 -2.34 12.31
C ALA A 158 12.08 -3.60 12.87
N ALA A 159 12.69 -4.78 12.66
CA ALA A 159 12.47 -5.97 13.48
C ALA A 159 13.65 -6.94 13.30
N LEU A 160 14.35 -7.16 14.41
CA LEU A 160 15.52 -8.01 14.58
C LEU A 160 15.21 -9.49 14.28
N VAL A 161 15.96 -10.14 13.37
CA VAL A 161 16.38 -11.55 13.55
C VAL A 161 17.79 -11.73 13.01
N THR A 162 18.65 -12.16 13.92
CA THR A 162 20.07 -12.43 13.79
C THR A 162 20.37 -13.81 13.18
N LEU A 163 21.56 -13.90 12.56
CA LEU A 163 22.37 -15.11 12.31
C LEU A 163 21.82 -16.20 11.35
N ALA A 164 22.48 -16.33 10.20
CA ALA A 164 23.13 -17.60 9.84
C ALA A 164 24.37 -17.35 8.98
N ILE A 165 25.51 -17.64 9.60
CA ILE A 165 26.87 -17.46 9.10
C ILE A 165 27.15 -18.42 7.94
N VAL A 166 27.66 -17.85 6.85
CA VAL A 166 28.42 -18.55 5.81
C VAL A 166 29.59 -19.30 6.45
N ARG A 167 29.62 -20.62 6.28
CA ARG A 167 30.87 -21.39 6.40
C ARG A 167 30.93 -22.53 5.39
N THR A 168 30.85 -22.20 4.10
CA THR A 168 31.46 -23.04 3.08
C THR A 168 32.96 -22.80 3.07
N ARG A 169 33.75 -23.72 3.64
CA ARG A 169 35.12 -23.96 3.20
C ARG A 169 35.24 -25.40 2.71
N ARG A 170 35.71 -25.48 1.48
CA ARG A 170 35.89 -26.63 0.59
C ARG A 170 37.26 -27.29 0.85
N ASN A 171 37.31 -28.60 0.63
CA ASN A 171 38.47 -29.49 0.36
C ASN A 171 39.47 -29.83 1.48
N ARG A 172 39.54 -31.13 1.81
CA ARG A 172 40.67 -32.00 1.46
C ARG A 172 40.15 -33.39 1.11
#